data_AF-A0A962DY09-F1
#
_entry.id   AF-A0A962DY09-F1
#
_cell.length_a   1.000
_cell.length_b   1.000
_cell.length_c   1.000
_cell.angle_alpha   90.00
_cell.angle_beta   90.00
_cell.angle_gamma   90.00
#
_symmetry.space_group_name_H-M   'P 1'
#
loop_
_entity.id
_entity.type
_entity.pdbx_description
1 polymer ?
#
loop_
_entity_poly.entity_id
_entity_poly.type
_entity_poly.pdbx_seq_one_letter_code
_entity_poly.pdbx_strand_id
1 'polypeptide(L)'
;MVQDKNSTFQLKHLLINFQDLSISSYGVSIKIDNMAVEVLKILIENAGQTVHNDFLMNKVWQDKPSSPEVIPAAISRLRKMFKKT
;
A
#
# COMPACT_ATOMS: atom_id res chain seq x y z
N MET A 1 2.06 16.34 -23.90
CA MET A 1 2.25 14.88 -23.78
C MET A 1 3.28 14.64 -22.69
N VAL A 2 2.85 14.23 -21.49
CA VAL A 2 3.76 13.92 -20.38
C VAL A 2 3.47 12.47 -19.99
N GLN A 3 4.52 11.66 -20.01
CA GLN A 3 4.46 10.20 -19.88
C GLN A 3 4.15 9.82 -18.43
N ASP A 4 2.98 9.23 -18.18
CA ASP A 4 2.65 8.48 -16.96
C ASP A 4 3.58 7.25 -16.86
N LYS A 5 4.71 7.40 -16.17
CA LYS A 5 5.66 6.31 -15.96
C LYS A 5 5.67 5.90 -14.49
N ASN A 6 5.04 4.75 -14.24
CA ASN A 6 4.96 3.96 -13.00
C ASN A 6 3.70 4.13 -12.12
N SER A 7 2.51 4.05 -12.72
CA SER A 7 1.28 3.71 -11.97
C SER A 7 1.29 2.27 -11.43
N THR A 8 2.24 1.44 -11.87
CA THR A 8 2.33 0.03 -11.49
C THR A 8 3.69 -0.32 -10.88
N PHE A 9 3.67 -1.23 -9.91
CA PHE A 9 4.86 -1.78 -9.26
C PHE A 9 4.77 -3.29 -9.19
N GLN A 10 5.83 -3.97 -9.63
CA GLN A 10 5.90 -5.42 -9.61
C GLN A 10 6.71 -5.90 -8.40
N LEU A 11 6.12 -6.79 -7.61
CA LEU A 11 6.76 -7.46 -6.49
C LEU A 11 6.55 -8.97 -6.60
N LYS A 12 7.59 -9.70 -7.03
CA LYS A 12 7.49 -11.13 -7.34
C LYS A 12 6.39 -11.38 -8.41
N HIS A 13 5.38 -12.18 -8.08
CA HIS A 13 4.23 -12.47 -8.93
C HIS A 13 3.11 -11.42 -8.79
N LEU A 14 3.30 -10.40 -7.94
CA LEU A 14 2.30 -9.37 -7.66
C LEU A 14 2.51 -8.16 -8.54
N LEU A 15 1.42 -7.68 -9.12
CA LEU A 15 1.36 -6.42 -9.83
C LEU A 15 0.42 -5.48 -9.07
N ILE A 16 1.01 -4.45 -8.46
CA ILE A 16 0.31 -3.38 -7.76
C ILE A 16 0.01 -2.29 -8.78
N ASN A 17 -1.22 -1.80 -8.83
CA ASN A 17 -1.62 -0.63 -9.60
C ASN A 17 -2.13 0.44 -8.64
N PHE A 18 -1.37 1.53 -8.51
CA PHE A 18 -1.66 2.64 -7.61
C PHE A 18 -2.79 3.56 -8.12
N GLN A 19 -3.03 3.58 -9.43
CA GLN A 19 -4.09 4.38 -10.03
C GLN A 19 -5.46 3.72 -9.87
N ASP A 20 -5.52 2.41 -10.12
CA ASP A 20 -6.74 1.61 -9.98
C ASP A 20 -6.92 1.00 -8.58
N LEU A 21 -5.97 1.27 -7.67
CA LEU A 21 -5.96 0.82 -6.28
C LEU A 21 -6.18 -0.69 -6.18
N SER A 22 -5.38 -1.46 -6.93
CA SER A 22 -5.54 -2.91 -7.03
C SER A 22 -4.20 -3.64 -6.93
N ILE A 23 -4.25 -4.86 -6.40
CA ILE A 23 -3.16 -5.83 -6.50
C ILE A 23 -3.68 -7.02 -7.27
N SER A 24 -2.91 -7.43 -8.26
CA SER A 24 -3.16 -8.65 -9.02
C SER A 24 -2.06 -9.68 -8.82
N SER A 25 -2.45 -10.95 -8.82
CA SER A 25 -1.58 -12.13 -8.77
C SER A 25 -2.16 -13.22 -9.63
N TYR A 26 -1.35 -13.86 -10.48
CA TYR A 26 -1.78 -14.99 -11.31
C TYR A 26 -3.11 -14.76 -12.05
N GLY A 27 -3.37 -13.52 -12.50
CA GLY A 27 -4.61 -13.16 -13.20
C GLY A 27 -5.81 -12.83 -12.31
N VAL A 28 -5.71 -12.96 -10.98
CA VAL A 28 -6.73 -12.55 -10.01
C VAL A 28 -6.41 -11.15 -9.50
N SER A 29 -7.34 -10.21 -9.64
CA SER A 29 -7.21 -8.83 -9.14
C SER A 29 -8.12 -8.56 -7.95
N ILE A 30 -7.56 -7.90 -6.92
CA ILE A 30 -8.25 -7.53 -5.69
C ILE A 30 -8.11 -6.02 -5.49
N LYS A 31 -9.24 -5.35 -5.19
CA LYS A 31 -9.25 -3.93 -4.82
C LYS A 31 -8.70 -3.71 -3.41
N ILE A 32 -8.05 -2.58 -3.24
CA ILE A 32 -7.41 -2.15 -2.00
C ILE A 32 -7.99 -0.80 -1.63
N ASP A 33 -8.19 -0.57 -0.34
CA ASP A 33 -8.57 0.75 0.15
C ASP A 33 -7.40 1.73 0.02
N ASN A 34 -7.71 3.01 -0.22
CA ASN A 34 -6.71 4.04 -0.46
C ASN A 34 -5.67 4.13 0.67
N MET A 35 -6.09 3.96 1.93
CA MET A 35 -5.18 4.10 3.07
C MET A 35 -4.15 2.96 3.08
N ALA A 36 -4.57 1.72 2.82
CA ALA A 36 -3.65 0.60 2.70
C ALA A 36 -2.70 0.76 1.49
N VAL A 37 -3.16 1.34 0.37
CA VAL A 37 -2.29 1.65 -0.78
C VAL A 37 -1.24 2.71 -0.43
N GLU A 38 -1.62 3.79 0.27
CA GLU A 38 -0.67 4.82 0.70
C GLU A 38 0.37 4.26 1.69
N VAL A 39 -0.05 3.42 2.63
CA VAL A 39 0.88 2.70 3.52
C VAL A 39 1.84 1.84 2.70
N LEU A 40 1.34 1.09 1.72
CA LEU A 40 2.17 0.23 0.87
C LEU A 40 3.19 1.04 0.05
N LYS A 41 2.77 2.20 -0.48
CA LYS A 41 3.65 3.11 -1.21
C LYS A 41 4.79 3.60 -0.33
N ILE A 42 4.49 4.05 0.89
CA ILE A 42 5.51 4.47 1.87
C ILE A 42 6.47 3.33 2.20
N LEU A 43 5.97 2.11 2.40
CA LEU A 43 6.81 0.95 2.69
C LEU A 43 7.73 0.58 1.52
N ILE A 44 7.26 0.75 0.27
CA ILE A 44 8.07 0.53 -0.94
C ILE A 44 9.15 1.61 -1.07
N GLU A 45 8.78 2.88 -0.87
CA GLU A 45 9.72 4.00 -0.92
C GLU A 45 10.82 3.90 0.14
N ASN A 46 10.54 3.25 1.27
CA ASN A 46 11.47 3.03 2.38
C ASN A 46 11.93 1.56 2.48
N ALA A 47 11.91 0.82 1.37
CA ALA A 47 12.28 -0.59 1.36
C ALA A 47 13.70 -0.80 1.92
N GLY A 48 13.84 -1.79 2.81
CA GLY A 48 15.10 -2.08 3.50
C GLY A 48 15.34 -1.27 4.77
N GLN A 49 14.42 -0.37 5.14
CA GLN A 49 14.50 0.43 6.36
C GLN A 49 13.31 0.15 7.30
N THR A 50 13.49 0.42 8.60
CA THR A 50 12.39 0.37 9.57
C THR A 50 11.55 1.64 9.46
N VAL A 51 10.27 1.51 9.15
CA VAL A 51 9.31 2.62 9.14
C VAL A 51 8.55 2.64 10.46
N HIS A 52 8.62 3.77 11.18
CA HIS A 52 7.97 3.95 12.48
C HIS A 52 6.47 4.28 12.34
N ASN A 53 5.67 3.90 13.33
CA ASN A 53 4.22 4.14 13.34
C ASN A 53 3.88 5.64 13.28
N ASP A 54 4.60 6.48 14.01
CA ASP A 54 4.34 7.93 14.01
C ASP A 54 4.56 8.54 12.63
N PHE A 55 5.56 8.05 11.89
CA PHE A 55 5.79 8.46 10.51
C PHE A 55 4.62 8.05 9.60
N LEU A 56 4.13 6.82 9.72
CA LEU A 56 2.95 6.35 8.96
C LEU A 56 1.70 7.16 9.31
N MET A 57 1.47 7.43 10.60
CA MET A 57 0.34 8.24 11.07
C MET A 57 0.38 9.63 10.44
N ASN A 58 1.53 10.29 10.53
CA ASN A 58 1.72 11.65 10.02
C ASN A 58 1.68 11.73 8.49
N LYS A 59 1.96 10.65 7.77
CA LYS A 59 1.95 10.67 6.30
C LYS A 59 0.61 10.28 5.68
N VAL A 60 -0.10 9.32 6.27
CA VAL A 60 -1.32 8.75 5.67
C VAL A 60 -2.58 9.31 6.31
N TRP A 61 -2.54 9.68 7.59
CA TRP A 61 -3.71 10.10 8.38
C TRP A 61 -3.58 11.51 8.96
N GLN A 62 -2.65 12.33 8.47
CA GLN A 62 -2.37 13.67 8.97
C GLN A 62 -3.64 14.52 9.19
N ASP A 63 -4.57 14.47 8.23
CA ASP A 63 -5.73 15.35 8.18
C ASP A 63 -7.00 14.70 8.75
N LYS A 64 -6.88 13.55 9.44
CA LYS A 64 -8.02 12.79 9.96
C LYS A 64 -7.82 12.44 11.44
N PRO A 65 -8.78 12.71 12.32
CA PRO A 65 -8.75 12.18 13.68
C PRO A 65 -8.81 10.65 13.60
N SER A 66 -7.66 10.00 13.81
CA SER A 66 -7.48 8.55 13.64
C SER A 66 -6.78 7.98 14.87
N SER A 67 -7.22 6.79 15.30
CA SER A 67 -6.54 6.05 16.37
C SER A 67 -5.27 5.39 15.83
N PRO A 68 -4.17 5.26 16.61
CA PRO A 68 -2.99 4.47 16.25
C PRO A 68 -3.30 3.05 15.75
N GLU A 69 -4.45 2.47 16.14
CA GLU A 69 -4.92 1.15 15.72
C GLU A 69 -5.21 1.02 14.22
N VAL A 70 -5.37 2.15 13.49
CA VAL A 70 -5.57 2.11 12.02
C VAL A 70 -4.34 1.55 11.29
N ILE A 71 -3.13 1.76 11.83
CA ILE A 71 -1.88 1.29 11.25
C ILE A 71 -1.82 -0.25 11.23
N PRO A 72 -1.93 -0.96 12.38
CA PRO A 72 -1.90 -2.42 12.37
C PRO A 72 -3.06 -3.02 11.58
N ALA A 73 -4.23 -2.37 11.54
CA ALA A 73 -5.34 -2.80 10.69
C ALA A 73 -4.99 -2.74 9.19
N ALA A 74 -4.41 -1.63 8.72
CA ALA A 74 -3.96 -1.46 7.33
C ALA A 74 -2.87 -2.49 6.97
N ILE A 75 -1.87 -2.67 7.84
CA ILE A 75 -0.80 -3.67 7.65
C ILE A 75 -1.36 -5.09 7.61
N SER A 76 -2.32 -5.42 8.49
CA SER A 76 -2.97 -6.73 8.50
C SER A 76 -3.73 -7.00 7.20
N ARG A 77 -4.44 -6.00 6.67
CA ARG A 77 -5.14 -6.11 5.37
C ARG A 77 -4.16 -6.32 4.23
N LEU A 78 -3.06 -5.55 4.17
CA LEU A 78 -1.99 -5.76 3.19
C LEU A 78 -1.47 -7.20 3.28
N ARG A 79 -1.04 -7.65 4.46
CA ARG A 79 -0.52 -9.02 4.65
C ARG A 79 -1.49 -10.11 4.17
N LYS A 80 -2.80 -9.93 4.35
CA LYS A 80 -3.81 -10.88 3.83
C LYS A 80 -3.81 -10.94 2.31
N MET A 81 -3.63 -9.81 1.63
CA MET A 81 -3.55 -9.75 0.17
C MET A 81 -2.31 -10.48 -0.35
N PHE A 82 -1.15 -10.28 0.29
CA PHE A 82 0.11 -10.97 -0.03
C PHE A 82 0.12 -12.47 0.34
N LYS A 83 -0.81 -12.95 1.19
CA LYS A 83 -0.92 -14.36 1.59
C LYS A 83 -1.93 -15.16 0.75
N LYS A 84 -2.96 -14.49 0.20
CA LYS A 84 -4.00 -15.11 -0.63
C LYS A 84 -3.60 -15.24 -2.09
N THR A 85 -2.39 -14.82 -2.41
CA THR A 85 -1.80 -14.76 -3.74
C THR A 85 -0.65 -15.74 -3.82
#